data_AF-A0A523ICC3-F1
#
_entry.id   AF-A0A523ICC3-F1
#
_cell.length_a   1.000
_cell.length_b   1.000
_cell.length_c   1.000
_cell.angle_alpha   90.00
_cell.angle_beta   90.00
_cell.angle_gamma   90.00
#
_symmetry.space_group_name_H-M   'P 1'
#
loop_
_entity.id
_entity.type
_entity.pdbx_description
1 polymer ?
#
loop_
_entity_poly.entity_id
_entity_poly.type
_entity_poly.pdbx_seq_one_letter_code
_entity_poly.pdbx_strand_id
1 'polypeptide(L)'
;MMQLRLYAYLSAIILTIGFVSTGKTQPSKIPPVAVGPQTLSGFGGSVGFHEFFTQPGPDSLKGDIFGIAAPDSYWVYVTGIDASGVTGPQGRKIVFNLQDSETGSSFKNLGISFALQIPGAGTDFLECYQADGIDGISTHGLGLGTLSSATLDLRFLFTKTDSLENWKIRPEFRLNSGSWTLFFDQFFTATESFDFLGAKLTVGFLDGADGAVSFDNFFVIGPINPPITETFVDDDWSGIALGDAVQFPGQFNVQVFGVNAFATIQGGIDSLIAQGALGTVHVAPGDYMENVLIDSLMHVIGSGSGDDPLQDTIVQSPMFGISTITINGNTASGTSPTDRFKLSNMRVTDASGQGYTSGSGILVQSVTDTASFMTFDNIVAVNNGCGIAFAEGSPDPDFALKQNSNAA
;
A
#
# COMPACT_ATOMS: atom_id res chain seq x y z
N MET A 1 -60.80 6.50 -70.28
CA MET A 1 -59.46 7.10 -70.28
C MET A 1 -58.62 6.41 -69.21
N MET A 2 -57.62 5.67 -69.64
CA MET A 2 -56.82 4.76 -68.83
C MET A 2 -55.75 5.59 -68.11
N GLN A 3 -55.94 5.88 -66.81
CA GLN A 3 -54.93 6.54 -66.00
C GLN A 3 -53.91 5.52 -65.49
N LEU A 4 -52.73 5.56 -66.09
CA LEU A 4 -51.53 4.85 -65.69
C LEU A 4 -51.06 5.41 -64.33
N ARG A 5 -51.24 4.65 -63.24
CA ARG A 5 -50.67 5.00 -61.93
C ARG A 5 -49.24 4.46 -61.83
N LEU A 6 -48.28 5.36 -61.96
CA LEU A 6 -46.87 5.12 -61.74
C LEU A 6 -46.64 4.94 -60.22
N TYR A 7 -46.41 3.71 -59.76
CA TYR A 7 -45.96 3.46 -58.40
C TYR A 7 -44.45 3.75 -58.32
N ALA A 8 -44.09 4.89 -57.74
CA ALA A 8 -42.72 5.14 -57.33
C ALA A 8 -42.38 4.20 -56.16
N TYR A 9 -41.56 3.19 -56.42
CA TYR A 9 -40.89 2.44 -55.36
C TYR A 9 -39.91 3.37 -54.67
N LEU A 10 -40.29 3.88 -53.50
CA LEU A 10 -39.36 4.49 -52.57
C LEU A 10 -38.56 3.36 -51.92
N SER A 11 -37.47 2.95 -52.56
CA SER A 11 -36.46 2.12 -51.93
C SER A 11 -35.81 2.96 -50.83
N ALA A 12 -36.26 2.78 -49.60
CA ALA A 12 -35.51 3.25 -48.44
C ALA A 12 -34.17 2.52 -48.44
N ILE A 13 -33.12 3.20 -48.90
CA ILE A 13 -31.75 2.83 -48.56
C ILE A 13 -31.67 3.05 -47.06
N ILE A 14 -31.85 1.97 -46.30
CA ILE A 14 -31.40 1.92 -44.92
C ILE A 14 -29.88 1.96 -45.02
N LEU A 15 -29.34 3.18 -44.94
CA LEU A 15 -27.94 3.39 -44.67
C LEU A 15 -27.74 2.89 -43.24
N THR A 16 -27.41 1.61 -43.10
CA THR A 16 -26.87 1.08 -41.86
C THR A 16 -25.53 1.78 -41.67
N ILE A 17 -25.53 2.92 -41.00
CA ILE A 17 -24.34 3.47 -40.41
C ILE A 17 -23.98 2.48 -39.32
N GLY A 18 -23.19 1.47 -39.70
CA GLY A 18 -22.46 0.67 -38.75
C GLY A 18 -21.58 1.65 -37.99
N PHE A 19 -22.00 2.02 -36.79
CA PHE A 19 -21.05 2.48 -35.81
C PHE A 19 -20.12 1.30 -35.58
N VAL A 20 -19.02 1.28 -36.33
CA VAL A 20 -17.81 0.63 -35.86
C VAL A 20 -17.52 1.37 -34.57
N SER A 21 -17.89 0.75 -33.45
CA SER A 21 -17.25 1.03 -32.17
C SER A 21 -15.78 0.78 -32.41
N THR A 22 -15.05 1.82 -32.82
CA THR A 22 -13.61 1.85 -32.71
C THR A 22 -13.35 1.59 -31.25
N GLY A 23 -12.91 0.37 -30.95
CA GLY A 23 -12.50 -0.03 -29.62
C GLY A 23 -11.48 0.97 -29.14
N LYS A 24 -11.95 1.98 -28.42
CA LYS A 24 -11.14 2.62 -27.42
C LYS A 24 -11.08 1.57 -26.33
N THR A 25 -10.03 0.76 -26.35
CA THR A 25 -9.48 0.22 -25.12
C THR A 25 -9.26 1.43 -24.22
N GLN A 26 -10.28 1.71 -23.41
CA GLN A 26 -10.17 2.62 -22.29
C GLN A 26 -8.98 2.09 -21.48
N PRO A 27 -7.93 2.89 -21.23
CA PRO A 27 -6.99 2.50 -20.21
C PRO A 27 -7.82 2.30 -18.94
N SER A 28 -7.82 1.10 -18.38
CA SER A 28 -8.46 0.82 -17.09
C SER A 28 -7.65 1.52 -16.00
N LYS A 29 -7.73 2.86 -15.98
CA LYS A 29 -7.38 3.73 -14.86
C LYS A 29 -8.57 3.67 -13.91
N ILE A 30 -8.61 2.65 -13.08
CA ILE A 30 -9.50 2.67 -11.92
C ILE A 30 -8.70 3.41 -10.85
N PRO A 31 -9.01 4.67 -10.52
CA PRO A 31 -8.44 5.30 -9.34
C PRO A 31 -8.79 4.43 -8.12
N PRO A 32 -7.98 4.49 -7.04
CA PRO A 32 -8.38 3.85 -5.79
C PRO A 32 -9.80 4.28 -5.44
N VAL A 33 -10.64 3.30 -5.18
CA VAL A 33 -12.01 3.52 -4.73
C VAL A 33 -11.89 3.85 -3.25
N ALA A 34 -11.98 5.14 -2.94
CA ALA A 34 -11.72 5.69 -1.63
C ALA A 34 -12.98 6.36 -1.06
N VAL A 35 -13.27 6.04 0.20
CA VAL A 35 -14.20 6.80 1.03
C VAL A 35 -13.34 7.73 1.86
N GLY A 36 -13.32 9.02 1.49
CA GLY A 36 -12.61 10.05 2.25
C GLY A 36 -13.17 10.21 3.67
N PRO A 37 -12.73 11.22 4.44
CA PRO A 37 -13.02 11.29 5.87
C PRO A 37 -14.50 11.14 6.17
N GLN A 38 -14.86 10.16 7.01
CA GLN A 38 -16.24 9.91 7.42
C GLN A 38 -16.39 10.04 8.93
N THR A 39 -17.59 10.43 9.34
CA THR A 39 -18.10 10.21 10.70
C THR A 39 -19.45 9.55 10.58
N LEU A 40 -19.53 8.30 11.01
CA LEU A 40 -20.71 7.46 10.89
C LEU A 40 -21.39 7.34 12.25
N SER A 41 -22.70 7.54 12.26
CA SER A 41 -23.52 7.38 13.47
C SER A 41 -24.03 5.94 13.59
N GLY A 42 -24.15 5.45 14.82
CA GLY A 42 -24.77 4.17 15.11
C GLY A 42 -26.28 4.16 14.88
N PHE A 43 -26.91 3.02 15.17
CA PHE A 43 -28.31 2.75 14.87
C PHE A 43 -29.17 2.65 16.14
N GLY A 44 -28.86 3.44 17.18
CA GLY A 44 -29.61 3.41 18.42
C GLY A 44 -29.41 2.11 19.21
N GLY A 45 -28.23 1.50 19.11
CA GLY A 45 -27.90 0.20 19.70
C GLY A 45 -28.47 -1.00 18.94
N SER A 46 -29.13 -0.79 17.79
CA SER A 46 -29.51 -1.88 16.88
C SER A 46 -28.35 -2.26 15.97
N VAL A 47 -28.37 -3.48 15.43
CA VAL A 47 -27.42 -3.91 14.40
C VAL A 47 -27.69 -3.14 13.11
N GLY A 48 -26.64 -2.58 12.51
CA GLY A 48 -26.75 -1.89 11.22
C GLY A 48 -25.39 -1.66 10.56
N PHE A 49 -25.43 -1.40 9.25
CA PHE A 49 -24.26 -1.21 8.41
C PHE A 49 -24.42 0.06 7.58
N HIS A 50 -23.34 0.84 7.50
CA HIS A 50 -23.16 1.85 6.46
C HIS A 50 -22.50 1.17 5.27
N GLU A 51 -23.03 1.39 4.06
CA GLU A 51 -22.57 0.73 2.84
C GLU A 51 -22.03 1.76 1.85
N PHE A 52 -20.94 1.41 1.18
CA PHE A 52 -20.27 2.24 0.18
C PHE A 52 -20.08 1.46 -1.12
N PHE A 53 -20.07 2.18 -2.25
CA PHE A 53 -19.88 1.60 -3.59
C PHE A 53 -20.95 0.58 -3.99
N THR A 54 -22.21 0.85 -3.66
CA THR A 54 -23.36 0.06 -4.13
C THR A 54 -23.70 0.39 -5.59
N GLN A 55 -24.09 -0.61 -6.38
CA GLN A 55 -24.59 -0.44 -7.74
C GLN A 55 -25.93 0.31 -7.75
N PRO A 56 -26.16 1.24 -8.70
CA PRO A 56 -27.46 1.84 -8.87
C PRO A 56 -28.45 0.85 -9.53
N GLY A 57 -29.67 0.72 -8.99
CA GLY A 57 -30.77 -0.02 -9.63
C GLY A 57 -31.44 -1.08 -8.75
N PRO A 58 -32.29 -1.95 -9.34
CA PRO A 58 -32.98 -3.02 -8.61
C PRO A 58 -32.03 -4.05 -7.98
N ASP A 59 -30.80 -4.13 -8.48
CA ASP A 59 -29.71 -4.95 -7.93
C ASP A 59 -28.81 -4.17 -6.95
N SER A 60 -29.31 -3.10 -6.32
CA SER A 60 -28.56 -2.23 -5.38
C SER A 60 -27.95 -2.92 -4.16
N LEU A 61 -28.27 -4.20 -3.94
CA LEU A 61 -27.60 -5.05 -2.96
C LEU A 61 -26.18 -5.43 -3.40
N LYS A 62 -25.86 -5.25 -4.69
CA LYS A 62 -24.53 -5.50 -5.27
C LYS A 62 -23.58 -4.33 -5.11
N GLY A 63 -22.37 -4.64 -4.70
CA GLY A 63 -21.27 -3.69 -4.75
C GLY A 63 -20.65 -3.58 -6.14
N ASP A 64 -19.91 -2.50 -6.35
CA ASP A 64 -19.06 -2.29 -7.52
C ASP A 64 -17.77 -1.60 -7.09
N ILE A 65 -17.02 -2.25 -6.19
CA ILE A 65 -15.70 -1.75 -5.79
C ILE A 65 -14.73 -1.73 -6.97
N PHE A 66 -14.88 -2.62 -7.96
CA PHE A 66 -13.83 -2.85 -8.95
C PHE A 66 -14.21 -2.55 -10.40
N GLY A 67 -15.47 -2.32 -10.74
CA GLY A 67 -15.94 -1.95 -12.08
C GLY A 67 -15.71 -2.98 -13.21
N ILE A 68 -14.66 -3.81 -13.15
CA ILE A 68 -14.05 -4.38 -14.37
C ILE A 68 -13.40 -5.77 -14.18
N ALA A 69 -12.85 -6.16 -13.02
CA ALA A 69 -12.42 -7.55 -12.72
C ALA A 69 -11.87 -7.68 -11.28
N ALA A 70 -12.07 -8.83 -10.63
CA ALA A 70 -11.47 -9.13 -9.32
C ALA A 70 -10.02 -9.59 -9.57
N PRO A 71 -9.01 -8.81 -9.16
CA PRO A 71 -7.62 -9.18 -9.39
C PRO A 71 -7.19 -10.34 -8.49
N ASP A 72 -6.08 -11.01 -8.85
CA ASP A 72 -5.53 -12.09 -8.01
C ASP A 72 -5.03 -11.59 -6.64
N SER A 73 -4.77 -10.28 -6.49
CA SER A 73 -4.46 -9.67 -5.20
C SER A 73 -4.83 -8.18 -5.13
N TYR A 74 -5.24 -7.73 -3.96
CA TYR A 74 -5.51 -6.32 -3.65
C TYR A 74 -5.34 -6.04 -2.15
N TRP A 75 -4.99 -4.79 -1.85
CA TRP A 75 -5.02 -4.27 -0.48
C TRP A 75 -6.34 -3.57 -0.19
N VAL A 76 -6.80 -3.68 1.04
CA VAL A 76 -7.81 -2.80 1.63
C VAL A 76 -7.17 -2.05 2.77
N TYR A 77 -7.44 -0.75 2.90
CA TYR A 77 -6.90 0.11 3.94
C TYR A 77 -8.02 0.85 4.64
N VAL A 78 -7.90 0.99 5.95
CA VAL A 78 -8.72 1.87 6.79
C VAL A 78 -7.77 2.66 7.68
N THR A 79 -7.79 3.97 7.57
CA THR A 79 -6.83 4.84 8.26
C THR A 79 -7.52 5.85 9.16
N GLY A 80 -6.84 6.25 10.24
CA GLY A 80 -7.31 7.29 11.15
C GLY A 80 -8.52 6.88 11.97
N ILE A 81 -8.65 5.60 12.36
CA ILE A 81 -9.85 5.09 12.99
C ILE A 81 -10.00 5.68 14.40
N ASP A 82 -11.06 6.46 14.60
CA ASP A 82 -11.50 6.95 15.90
C ASP A 82 -12.80 6.27 16.31
N ALA A 83 -12.75 5.53 17.41
CA ALA A 83 -13.91 4.90 18.00
C ALA A 83 -14.14 5.34 19.45
N SER A 84 -13.56 6.47 19.85
CA SER A 84 -13.72 7.04 21.19
C SER A 84 -15.17 7.49 21.46
N GLY A 85 -15.90 7.83 20.39
CA GLY A 85 -17.32 8.15 20.40
C GLY A 85 -18.26 6.94 20.41
N VAL A 86 -17.74 5.71 20.36
CA VAL A 86 -18.57 4.50 20.31
C VAL A 86 -19.05 4.12 21.70
N THR A 87 -20.37 4.07 21.85
CA THR A 87 -21.09 3.75 23.09
C THR A 87 -21.82 2.41 22.96
N GLY A 88 -22.38 1.89 24.05
CA GLY A 88 -23.09 0.62 24.07
C GLY A 88 -22.67 -0.28 25.24
N PRO A 89 -23.15 -1.53 25.28
CA PRO A 89 -22.75 -2.48 26.30
C PRO A 89 -21.27 -2.88 26.13
N GLN A 90 -20.80 -3.62 27.12
CA GLN A 90 -19.49 -4.27 27.11
C GLN A 90 -19.45 -5.36 26.02
N GLY A 91 -18.35 -5.39 25.24
CA GLY A 91 -18.19 -6.33 24.12
C GLY A 91 -18.85 -5.88 22.82
N ARG A 92 -19.36 -4.65 22.77
CA ARG A 92 -19.85 -4.01 21.54
C ARG A 92 -18.78 -4.04 20.45
N LYS A 93 -19.18 -4.17 19.19
CA LYS A 93 -18.25 -4.27 18.07
C LYS A 93 -18.53 -3.23 17.00
N ILE A 94 -17.47 -2.69 16.45
CA ILE A 94 -17.50 -2.00 15.17
C ILE A 94 -16.71 -2.83 14.18
N VAL A 95 -17.15 -2.83 12.94
CA VAL A 95 -16.63 -3.74 11.93
C VAL A 95 -16.35 -3.01 10.64
N PHE A 96 -15.18 -3.24 10.04
CA PHE A 96 -14.82 -2.79 8.70
C PHE A 96 -14.72 -4.00 7.78
N ASN A 97 -15.58 -4.04 6.75
CA ASN A 97 -15.74 -5.22 5.92
C ASN A 97 -15.71 -4.93 4.43
N LEU A 98 -15.32 -5.98 3.72
CA LEU A 98 -15.82 -6.30 2.40
C LEU A 98 -17.05 -7.19 2.57
N GLN A 99 -18.17 -6.77 1.99
CA GLN A 99 -19.38 -7.57 1.97
C GLN A 99 -19.65 -7.99 0.53
N ASP A 100 -19.73 -9.28 0.29
CA ASP A 100 -20.16 -9.85 -0.99
C ASP A 100 -21.68 -9.68 -1.15
N SER A 101 -22.10 -9.53 -2.40
CA SER A 101 -23.48 -9.48 -2.81
C SER A 101 -23.99 -10.82 -3.35
N GLU A 102 -24.37 -11.72 -2.45
CA GLU A 102 -25.19 -12.85 -2.89
C GLU A 102 -26.68 -12.48 -2.91
N THR A 103 -27.39 -13.00 -3.91
CA THR A 103 -28.85 -13.03 -3.93
C THR A 103 -29.34 -14.02 -2.88
N GLY A 104 -29.58 -13.55 -1.65
CA GLY A 104 -30.02 -14.40 -0.53
C GLY A 104 -30.09 -13.64 0.79
N SER A 105 -30.42 -14.33 1.89
CA SER A 105 -30.51 -13.74 3.24
C SER A 105 -29.19 -13.72 4.01
N SER A 106 -28.09 -14.20 3.42
CA SER A 106 -26.79 -14.32 4.08
C SER A 106 -25.74 -13.59 3.27
N PHE A 107 -25.39 -12.38 3.69
CA PHE A 107 -24.26 -11.66 3.11
C PHE A 107 -22.97 -12.28 3.63
N LYS A 108 -22.07 -12.67 2.74
CA LYS A 108 -20.73 -13.09 3.17
C LYS A 108 -19.92 -11.86 3.47
N ASN A 109 -19.39 -11.79 4.67
CA ASN A 109 -18.53 -10.71 5.10
C ASN A 109 -17.10 -11.23 5.23
N LEU A 110 -16.16 -10.40 4.82
CA LEU A 110 -14.74 -10.62 5.00
C LEU A 110 -14.13 -9.32 5.52
N GLY A 111 -13.63 -9.33 6.75
CA GLY A 111 -13.16 -8.10 7.36
C GLY A 111 -12.56 -8.27 8.75
N ILE A 112 -12.37 -7.13 9.42
CA ILE A 112 -11.94 -7.08 10.83
C ILE A 112 -13.03 -6.37 11.62
N SER A 113 -13.38 -6.97 12.75
CA SER A 113 -14.08 -6.30 13.83
C SER A 113 -13.10 -5.86 14.90
N PHE A 114 -13.43 -4.78 15.59
CA PHE A 114 -12.83 -4.46 16.88
C PHE A 114 -13.92 -4.51 17.93
N ALA A 115 -13.69 -5.31 18.96
CA ALA A 115 -14.53 -5.35 20.14
C ALA A 115 -13.99 -4.38 21.18
N LEU A 116 -14.87 -3.53 21.71
CA LEU A 116 -14.53 -2.49 22.66
C LEU A 116 -14.94 -2.88 24.09
N GLN A 117 -14.04 -2.60 25.05
CA GLN A 117 -14.28 -2.64 26.49
C GLN A 117 -14.82 -3.98 27.02
N ILE A 118 -14.13 -5.09 26.77
CA ILE A 118 -14.39 -6.41 27.39
C ILE A 118 -13.74 -6.44 28.78
N PRO A 119 -14.33 -7.04 29.83
CA PRO A 119 -13.77 -6.91 31.18
C PRO A 119 -12.54 -7.81 31.34
N GLY A 120 -11.43 -7.26 31.83
CA GLY A 120 -10.14 -7.97 32.01
C GLY A 120 -8.94 -7.04 31.79
N ALA A 121 -7.71 -7.55 31.77
CA ALA A 121 -6.56 -6.83 31.21
C ALA A 121 -6.44 -7.22 29.72
N GLY A 122 -6.32 -6.26 28.80
CA GLY A 122 -6.37 -6.52 27.34
C GLY A 122 -7.79 -6.43 26.76
N THR A 123 -8.55 -5.41 27.17
CA THR A 123 -10.01 -5.30 27.01
C THR A 123 -10.53 -5.05 25.61
N ASP A 124 -9.66 -4.65 24.68
CA ASP A 124 -10.01 -4.42 23.28
C ASP A 124 -9.24 -5.44 22.43
N PHE A 125 -9.96 -6.14 21.54
CA PHE A 125 -9.35 -7.05 20.59
C PHE A 125 -9.73 -6.71 19.15
N LEU A 126 -8.81 -6.96 18.22
CA LEU A 126 -9.10 -7.02 16.80
C LEU A 126 -9.38 -8.47 16.40
N GLU A 127 -10.47 -8.70 15.68
CA GLU A 127 -10.91 -10.02 15.24
C GLU A 127 -11.09 -10.05 13.73
N CYS A 128 -10.29 -10.87 13.05
CA CYS A 128 -10.50 -11.19 11.65
C CYS A 128 -11.60 -12.24 11.57
N TYR A 129 -12.60 -12.04 10.72
CA TYR A 129 -13.74 -12.95 10.66
C TYR A 129 -14.21 -13.17 9.22
N GLN A 130 -14.98 -14.24 9.06
CA GLN A 130 -15.60 -14.63 7.81
C GLN A 130 -16.99 -15.21 8.11
N ALA A 131 -17.99 -14.86 7.28
CA ALA A 131 -19.38 -15.33 7.32
C ALA A 131 -20.29 -14.74 8.44
N ASP A 132 -21.58 -15.13 8.41
CA ASP A 132 -22.75 -14.58 9.12
C ASP A 132 -22.74 -14.75 10.66
N GLY A 133 -21.61 -15.16 11.23
CA GLY A 133 -21.49 -15.47 12.65
C GLY A 133 -20.07 -15.33 13.16
N ILE A 134 -20.02 -14.85 14.40
CA ILE A 134 -18.98 -14.65 15.42
C ILE A 134 -17.78 -15.64 15.48
N ASP A 135 -17.60 -16.54 14.51
CA ASP A 135 -16.43 -17.40 14.45
C ASP A 135 -15.23 -16.59 13.94
N GLY A 136 -14.68 -15.77 14.83
CA GLY A 136 -13.41 -15.11 14.63
C GLY A 136 -12.37 -16.14 14.23
N ILE A 137 -11.79 -15.95 13.06
CA ILE A 137 -10.66 -16.75 12.59
C ILE A 137 -9.46 -16.49 13.53
N SER A 138 -9.40 -15.31 14.16
CA SER A 138 -8.36 -14.94 15.13
C SER A 138 -8.73 -13.71 15.96
N THR A 139 -8.26 -13.59 17.22
CA THR A 139 -8.57 -12.46 18.15
C THR A 139 -7.33 -11.83 18.82
N HIS A 140 -6.82 -10.71 18.32
CA HIS A 140 -5.60 -10.09 18.84
C HIS A 140 -5.91 -9.05 19.92
N GLY A 141 -5.52 -9.30 21.17
CA GLY A 141 -5.68 -8.36 22.28
C GLY A 141 -4.65 -7.23 22.20
N LEU A 142 -5.11 -5.98 22.15
CA LEU A 142 -4.23 -4.82 21.96
C LEU A 142 -4.10 -3.95 23.21
N GLY A 143 -5.07 -4.03 24.12
CA GLY A 143 -5.07 -3.22 25.34
C GLY A 143 -5.00 -1.71 25.06
N LEU A 144 -5.66 -1.25 23.98
CA LEU A 144 -5.51 0.11 23.45
C LEU A 144 -6.10 1.19 24.35
N GLY A 145 -7.00 0.83 25.27
CA GLY A 145 -7.68 1.80 26.09
C GLY A 145 -8.70 2.58 25.25
N THR A 146 -8.49 3.88 25.04
CA THR A 146 -9.38 4.69 24.19
C THR A 146 -8.85 4.72 22.77
N LEU A 147 -9.62 4.19 21.81
CA LEU A 147 -9.30 4.27 20.37
C LEU A 147 -9.58 5.68 19.85
N SER A 148 -8.55 6.51 19.66
CA SER A 148 -8.66 7.82 18.99
C SER A 148 -8.17 7.75 17.55
N SER A 149 -8.47 8.75 16.72
CA SER A 149 -8.02 8.79 15.30
C SER A 149 -6.51 8.61 15.11
N ALA A 150 -5.69 9.04 16.07
CA ALA A 150 -4.25 8.85 16.01
C ALA A 150 -3.80 7.41 16.30
N THR A 151 -4.69 6.55 16.81
CA THR A 151 -4.30 5.32 17.51
C THR A 151 -4.29 4.09 16.62
N LEU A 152 -5.11 3.99 15.58
CA LEU A 152 -5.29 2.72 14.85
C LEU A 152 -5.49 2.91 13.34
N ASP A 153 -4.65 2.22 12.58
CA ASP A 153 -4.87 1.94 11.16
C ASP A 153 -4.93 0.43 10.93
N LEU A 154 -5.71 0.02 9.93
CA LEU A 154 -5.86 -1.36 9.47
C LEU A 154 -5.51 -1.47 7.99
N ARG A 155 -4.88 -2.58 7.59
CA ARG A 155 -4.78 -2.97 6.19
C ARG A 155 -4.85 -4.47 6.01
N PHE A 156 -5.21 -4.89 4.80
CA PHE A 156 -5.47 -6.28 4.47
C PHE A 156 -4.97 -6.59 3.07
N LEU A 157 -4.04 -7.52 2.93
CA LEU A 157 -3.73 -8.07 1.61
C LEU A 157 -4.60 -9.29 1.40
N PHE A 158 -5.42 -9.24 0.39
CA PHE A 158 -6.16 -10.38 -0.10
C PHE A 158 -5.44 -10.94 -1.31
N THR A 159 -5.22 -12.25 -1.32
CA THR A 159 -4.56 -12.98 -2.40
C THR A 159 -5.37 -14.21 -2.74
N LYS A 160 -5.81 -14.32 -3.98
CA LYS A 160 -6.56 -15.46 -4.49
C LYS A 160 -5.67 -16.71 -4.46
N THR A 161 -6.11 -17.79 -3.83
CA THR A 161 -5.30 -19.02 -3.67
C THR A 161 -5.53 -20.05 -4.76
N ASP A 162 -6.69 -20.03 -5.42
CA ASP A 162 -7.06 -20.94 -6.51
C ASP A 162 -8.19 -20.37 -7.42
N SER A 163 -8.65 -21.15 -8.40
CA SER A 163 -9.75 -20.75 -9.29
C SER A 163 -11.15 -20.80 -8.65
N LEU A 164 -11.29 -21.23 -7.39
CA LEU A 164 -12.57 -21.45 -6.69
C LEU A 164 -12.95 -20.29 -5.75
N GLU A 165 -12.35 -19.10 -5.95
CA GLU A 165 -12.64 -17.90 -5.13
C GLU A 165 -12.26 -18.05 -3.65
N ASN A 166 -11.29 -18.92 -3.34
CA ASN A 166 -10.67 -18.95 -2.03
C ASN A 166 -9.63 -17.82 -1.91
N TRP A 167 -9.60 -17.17 -0.75
CA TRP A 167 -8.75 -16.00 -0.50
C TRP A 167 -7.85 -16.18 0.70
N LYS A 168 -6.57 -15.91 0.53
CA LYS A 168 -5.61 -15.74 1.61
C LYS A 168 -5.60 -14.28 2.05
N ILE A 169 -5.66 -14.04 3.34
CA ILE A 169 -5.78 -12.72 3.96
C ILE A 169 -4.57 -12.52 4.85
N ARG A 170 -3.89 -11.39 4.66
CA ARG A 170 -2.82 -10.90 5.53
C ARG A 170 -3.31 -9.61 6.20
N PRO A 171 -3.90 -9.69 7.39
CA PRO A 171 -4.34 -8.51 8.09
C PRO A 171 -3.18 -7.92 8.89
N GLU A 172 -3.01 -6.61 8.81
CA GLU A 172 -1.98 -5.86 9.52
C GLU A 172 -2.61 -4.64 10.17
N PHE A 173 -2.06 -4.25 11.31
CA PHE A 173 -2.44 -3.02 12.01
C PHE A 173 -1.19 -2.20 12.31
N ARG A 174 -1.36 -0.92 12.54
CA ARG A 174 -0.32 -0.12 13.20
C ARG A 174 -0.95 0.82 14.22
N LEU A 175 -0.18 1.13 15.26
CA LEU A 175 -0.58 2.05 16.30
C LEU A 175 0.23 3.33 16.21
N ASN A 176 -0.41 4.49 16.43
CA ASN A 176 0.28 5.79 16.45
C ASN A 176 1.13 6.03 15.20
N SER A 177 0.66 5.62 14.01
CA SER A 177 1.38 5.66 12.73
C SER A 177 2.72 4.89 12.67
N GLY A 178 2.99 4.00 13.62
CA GLY A 178 4.19 3.17 13.68
C GLY A 178 4.29 2.08 12.60
N SER A 179 5.19 1.12 12.77
CA SER A 179 5.35 0.01 11.83
C SER A 179 4.10 -0.87 11.73
N TRP A 180 3.78 -1.34 10.52
CA TRP A 180 2.74 -2.33 10.30
C TRP A 180 3.12 -3.65 10.97
N THR A 181 2.22 -4.14 11.81
CA THR A 181 2.35 -5.37 12.58
C THR A 181 1.36 -6.38 12.05
N LEU A 182 1.85 -7.58 11.71
CA LEU A 182 1.02 -8.68 11.26
C LEU A 182 0.14 -9.17 12.42
N PHE A 183 -1.12 -9.43 12.14
CA PHE A 183 -2.00 -10.10 13.08
C PHE A 183 -1.46 -11.51 13.35
N PHE A 184 -1.07 -11.79 14.60
CA PHE A 184 -0.60 -13.10 15.04
C PHE A 184 0.56 -13.71 14.23
N ASP A 185 1.31 -12.87 13.53
CA ASP A 185 2.39 -13.30 12.62
C ASP A 185 1.94 -14.32 11.55
N GLN A 186 0.64 -14.37 11.20
CA GLN A 186 0.09 -15.38 10.30
C GLN A 186 -0.90 -14.82 9.27
N PHE A 187 -1.13 -15.64 8.23
CA PHE A 187 -2.14 -15.43 7.22
C PHE A 187 -3.35 -16.32 7.49
N PHE A 188 -4.51 -15.89 7.03
CA PHE A 188 -5.76 -16.64 7.13
C PHE A 188 -6.22 -17.06 5.75
N THR A 189 -6.85 -18.21 5.60
CA THR A 189 -7.49 -18.62 4.35
C THR A 189 -8.98 -18.63 4.55
N ALA A 190 -9.69 -17.83 3.75
CA ALA A 190 -11.14 -17.86 3.70
C ALA A 190 -11.60 -19.25 3.25
N THR A 191 -12.45 -19.89 4.04
CA THR A 191 -12.96 -21.26 3.81
C THR A 191 -14.21 -21.32 2.93
N GLU A 192 -14.75 -20.16 2.55
CA GLU A 192 -15.96 -19.99 1.77
C GLU A 192 -15.62 -19.12 0.57
N SER A 193 -16.28 -19.40 -0.57
CA SER A 193 -16.15 -18.56 -1.76
C SER A 193 -16.73 -17.17 -1.47
N PHE A 194 -16.01 -16.14 -1.92
CA PHE A 194 -16.39 -14.75 -1.80
C PHE A 194 -16.28 -14.08 -3.17
N ASP A 195 -17.40 -13.57 -3.69
CA ASP A 195 -17.46 -12.84 -4.95
C ASP A 195 -16.98 -11.39 -4.76
N PHE A 196 -15.71 -11.17 -5.10
CA PHE A 196 -15.11 -9.84 -5.06
C PHE A 196 -15.65 -8.87 -6.10
N LEU A 197 -16.23 -9.36 -7.21
CA LEU A 197 -16.79 -8.48 -8.24
C LEU A 197 -18.06 -7.80 -7.75
N GLY A 198 -18.83 -8.48 -6.91
CA GLY A 198 -20.03 -7.96 -6.25
C GLY A 198 -19.75 -7.28 -4.90
N ALA A 199 -18.49 -7.19 -4.49
CA ALA A 199 -18.17 -6.71 -3.15
C ALA A 199 -18.39 -5.20 -2.98
N LYS A 200 -18.84 -4.81 -1.78
CA LYS A 200 -18.98 -3.44 -1.30
C LYS A 200 -18.23 -3.25 0.02
N LEU A 201 -17.91 -2.00 0.35
CA LEU A 201 -17.31 -1.67 1.65
C LEU A 201 -18.43 -1.42 2.64
N THR A 202 -18.32 -1.98 3.83
CA THR A 202 -19.28 -1.71 4.90
C THR A 202 -18.62 -1.38 6.23
N VAL A 203 -19.29 -0.53 6.99
CA VAL A 203 -18.95 -0.22 8.38
C VAL A 203 -20.13 -0.58 9.27
N GLY A 204 -19.97 -1.62 10.08
CA GLY A 204 -21.02 -2.20 10.91
C GLY A 204 -20.96 -1.78 12.37
N PHE A 205 -22.13 -1.61 12.99
CA PHE A 205 -22.31 -1.49 14.44
C PHE A 205 -23.03 -2.75 14.93
N LEU A 206 -22.37 -3.56 15.75
CA LEU A 206 -22.88 -4.85 16.25
C LEU A 206 -22.91 -4.90 17.78
N ASP A 207 -23.61 -5.90 18.32
CA ASP A 207 -23.64 -6.22 19.75
C ASP A 207 -24.00 -5.02 20.64
N GLY A 208 -24.95 -4.19 20.18
CA GLY A 208 -25.41 -3.01 20.90
C GLY A 208 -24.53 -1.77 20.75
N ALA A 209 -23.54 -1.80 19.86
CA ALA A 209 -22.74 -0.62 19.53
C ALA A 209 -23.60 0.53 19.01
N ASP A 210 -23.30 1.74 19.45
CA ASP A 210 -23.96 2.99 19.03
C ASP A 210 -22.99 4.18 19.13
N GLY A 211 -23.47 5.41 18.94
CA GLY A 211 -22.66 6.61 19.03
C GLY A 211 -22.03 6.96 17.69
N ALA A 212 -20.73 7.24 17.65
CA ALA A 212 -20.03 7.62 16.43
C ALA A 212 -18.67 6.93 16.28
N VAL A 213 -18.37 6.51 15.04
CA VAL A 213 -17.03 6.11 14.59
C VAL A 213 -16.61 7.03 13.45
N SER A 214 -15.36 7.46 13.42
CA SER A 214 -14.78 8.20 12.29
C SER A 214 -13.51 7.53 11.77
N PHE A 215 -13.18 7.82 10.52
CA PHE A 215 -11.94 7.39 9.86
C PHE A 215 -11.54 8.42 8.81
N ASP A 216 -10.24 8.54 8.56
CA ASP A 216 -9.68 9.46 7.58
C ASP A 216 -9.87 8.95 6.14
N ASN A 217 -9.69 7.64 5.95
CA ASN A 217 -9.89 7.03 4.64
C ASN A 217 -10.24 5.55 4.75
N PHE A 218 -11.03 5.07 3.79
CA PHE A 218 -11.31 3.65 3.59
C PHE A 218 -11.24 3.36 2.09
N PHE A 219 -10.18 2.68 1.65
CA PHE A 219 -9.89 2.51 0.24
C PHE A 219 -9.40 1.11 -0.12
N VAL A 220 -9.60 0.75 -1.40
CA VAL A 220 -9.17 -0.51 -1.99
C VAL A 220 -8.18 -0.26 -3.12
N ILE A 221 -7.14 -1.09 -3.19
CA ILE A 221 -6.08 -1.03 -4.18
C ILE A 221 -5.86 -2.39 -4.80
N GLY A 222 -6.14 -2.50 -6.09
CA GLY A 222 -5.75 -3.64 -6.91
C GLY A 222 -5.99 -3.35 -8.40
N PRO A 223 -5.51 -4.20 -9.33
CA PRO A 223 -4.64 -5.36 -9.09
C PRO A 223 -3.25 -4.97 -8.59
N ILE A 224 -2.70 -5.76 -7.67
CA ILE A 224 -1.26 -5.86 -7.44
C ILE A 224 -0.76 -7.10 -8.19
N ASN A 225 -1.12 -7.20 -9.47
CA ASN A 225 -0.62 -8.24 -10.35
C ASN A 225 -0.12 -7.60 -11.66
N PRO A 226 1.20 -7.59 -11.92
CA PRO A 226 2.25 -8.15 -11.07
C PRO A 226 2.37 -7.45 -9.70
N PRO A 227 3.04 -8.07 -8.70
CA PRO A 227 3.42 -7.40 -7.45
C PRO A 227 4.01 -6.02 -7.74
N ILE A 228 3.85 -5.04 -6.83
CA ILE A 228 4.51 -3.75 -7.02
C ILE A 228 6.02 -4.01 -6.99
N THR A 229 6.64 -3.91 -8.15
CA THR A 229 8.10 -4.01 -8.32
C THR A 229 8.75 -2.63 -8.35
N GLU A 230 7.96 -1.56 -8.30
CA GLU A 230 8.44 -0.18 -8.37
C GLU A 230 7.71 0.68 -7.34
N THR A 231 8.45 1.38 -6.51
CA THR A 231 7.93 2.46 -5.67
C THR A 231 8.55 3.79 -6.07
N PHE A 232 7.85 4.86 -5.74
CA PHE A 232 8.18 6.23 -6.08
C PHE A 232 8.23 7.03 -4.78
N VAL A 233 9.23 7.89 -4.65
CA VAL A 233 9.50 8.63 -3.42
C VAL A 233 9.70 10.10 -3.75
N ASP A 234 8.99 10.98 -3.06
CA ASP A 234 9.07 12.43 -3.24
C ASP A 234 8.77 13.11 -1.89
N ASP A 235 9.71 13.89 -1.37
CA ASP A 235 9.59 14.58 -0.08
C ASP A 235 8.47 15.63 -0.09
N ASP A 236 8.12 16.16 -1.26
CA ASP A 236 6.96 17.05 -1.45
C ASP A 236 5.61 16.34 -1.18
N TRP A 237 5.60 15.01 -1.06
CA TRP A 237 4.40 14.25 -0.68
C TRP A 237 4.21 14.14 0.84
N SER A 238 5.05 14.79 1.63
CA SER A 238 4.85 14.89 3.07
C SER A 238 3.49 15.53 3.40
N GLY A 239 2.70 14.85 4.22
CA GLY A 239 1.36 15.31 4.62
C GLY A 239 0.24 15.02 3.61
N ILE A 240 0.53 14.38 2.48
CA ILE A 240 -0.50 13.85 1.58
C ILE A 240 -1.25 12.71 2.30
N ALA A 241 -2.56 12.63 2.11
CA ALA A 241 -3.36 11.57 2.73
C ALA A 241 -3.13 10.23 2.01
N LEU A 242 -3.14 9.14 2.78
CA LEU A 242 -3.05 7.79 2.21
C LEU A 242 -4.20 7.55 1.24
N GLY A 243 -3.90 6.95 0.09
CA GLY A 243 -4.86 6.72 -1.00
C GLY A 243 -4.97 7.86 -2.02
N ASP A 244 -4.38 9.03 -1.76
CA ASP A 244 -4.41 10.14 -2.72
C ASP A 244 -3.57 9.83 -3.97
N ALA A 245 -4.06 10.30 -5.11
CA ALA A 245 -3.35 10.25 -6.38
C ALA A 245 -2.23 11.30 -6.39
N VAL A 246 -1.00 10.86 -6.64
CA VAL A 246 0.18 11.72 -6.77
C VAL A 246 0.88 11.47 -8.10
N GLN A 247 1.72 12.41 -8.54
CA GLN A 247 2.42 12.32 -9.81
C GLN A 247 3.92 12.45 -9.60
N PHE A 248 4.67 11.42 -9.98
CA PHE A 248 6.13 11.44 -9.89
C PHE A 248 6.72 12.40 -10.93
N PRO A 249 7.69 13.26 -10.58
CA PRO A 249 8.29 14.21 -11.51
C PRO A 249 8.79 13.55 -12.80
N GLY A 250 8.48 14.17 -13.95
CA GLY A 250 8.89 13.68 -15.26
C GLY A 250 8.11 12.46 -15.78
N GLN A 251 7.12 11.95 -15.04
CA GLN A 251 6.26 10.85 -15.47
C GLN A 251 4.80 11.28 -15.64
N PHE A 252 4.06 10.59 -16.51
CA PHE A 252 2.61 10.81 -16.71
C PHE A 252 1.72 9.79 -15.98
N ASN A 253 2.34 8.75 -15.42
CA ASN A 253 1.63 7.74 -14.66
C ASN A 253 1.33 8.30 -13.26
N VAL A 254 0.09 8.15 -12.83
CA VAL A 254 -0.36 8.51 -11.49
C VAL A 254 0.04 7.38 -10.55
N GLN A 255 0.63 7.75 -9.43
CA GLN A 255 0.95 6.86 -8.31
C GLN A 255 -0.09 7.05 -7.21
N VAL A 256 -0.17 6.10 -6.28
CA VAL A 256 -1.09 6.19 -5.15
C VAL A 256 -0.28 6.27 -3.86
N PHE A 257 -0.45 7.38 -3.13
CA PHE A 257 0.28 7.62 -1.89
C PHE A 257 -0.07 6.57 -0.84
N GLY A 258 0.95 5.99 -0.20
CA GLY A 258 0.80 4.87 0.73
C GLY A 258 0.80 3.48 0.09
N VAL A 259 0.97 3.40 -1.23
CA VAL A 259 0.89 2.14 -2.00
C VAL A 259 2.20 1.88 -2.73
N ASN A 260 2.41 2.68 -3.77
CA ASN A 260 3.63 2.71 -4.57
C ASN A 260 4.22 4.11 -4.62
N ALA A 261 3.66 5.07 -3.86
CA ALA A 261 4.20 6.41 -3.67
C ALA A 261 4.36 6.72 -2.18
N PHE A 262 5.49 7.31 -1.79
CA PHE A 262 5.86 7.58 -0.40
C PHE A 262 6.62 8.90 -0.25
N ALA A 263 6.54 9.51 0.93
CA ALA A 263 7.28 10.75 1.22
C ALA A 263 8.73 10.50 1.67
N THR A 264 9.08 9.26 2.03
CA THR A 264 10.38 8.88 2.56
C THR A 264 10.95 7.70 1.79
N ILE A 265 12.28 7.64 1.65
CA ILE A 265 12.96 6.54 0.97
C ILE A 265 12.74 5.25 1.76
N GLN A 266 12.80 5.32 3.10
CA GLN A 266 12.51 4.16 3.93
C GLN A 266 11.09 3.63 3.72
N GLY A 267 10.09 4.50 3.54
CA GLY A 267 8.71 4.09 3.27
C GLY A 267 8.56 3.31 1.95
N GLY A 268 9.26 3.73 0.90
CA GLY A 268 9.32 3.01 -0.37
C GLY A 268 9.97 1.63 -0.25
N ILE A 269 11.07 1.54 0.50
CA ILE A 269 11.79 0.29 0.80
C ILE A 269 10.88 -0.68 1.59
N ASP A 270 10.29 -0.21 2.69
CA ASP A 270 9.45 -1.01 3.57
C ASP A 270 8.24 -1.58 2.82
N SER A 271 7.68 -0.81 1.87
CA SER A 271 6.56 -1.26 1.03
C SER A 271 6.95 -2.44 0.13
N LEU A 272 8.11 -2.40 -0.51
CA LEU A 272 8.59 -3.50 -1.36
C LEU A 272 8.89 -4.76 -0.53
N ILE A 273 9.52 -4.59 0.64
CA ILE A 273 9.82 -5.69 1.56
C ILE A 273 8.55 -6.35 2.07
N ALA A 274 7.55 -5.56 2.48
CA ALA A 274 6.27 -6.08 2.95
C ALA A 274 5.57 -6.94 1.89
N GLN A 275 5.78 -6.62 0.61
CA GLN A 275 5.25 -7.37 -0.54
C GLN A 275 6.13 -8.56 -0.95
N GLY A 276 7.30 -8.74 -0.34
CA GLY A 276 8.27 -9.77 -0.73
C GLY A 276 8.81 -9.58 -2.15
N ALA A 277 8.79 -8.34 -2.65
CA ALA A 277 9.17 -8.03 -4.02
C ALA A 277 10.65 -7.64 -4.09
N LEU A 278 11.37 -8.22 -5.07
CA LEU A 278 12.61 -7.62 -5.58
C LEU A 278 12.18 -6.50 -6.52
N GLY A 279 12.57 -5.26 -6.22
CA GLY A 279 12.03 -4.10 -6.92
C GLY A 279 12.98 -2.91 -7.00
N THR A 280 12.44 -1.80 -7.49
CA THR A 280 13.12 -0.52 -7.65
C THR A 280 12.41 0.55 -6.83
N VAL A 281 13.18 1.34 -6.08
CA VAL A 281 12.72 2.58 -5.44
C VAL A 281 13.24 3.74 -6.30
N HIS A 282 12.33 4.46 -6.93
CA HIS A 282 12.61 5.69 -7.66
C HIS A 282 12.48 6.87 -6.71
N VAL A 283 13.53 7.69 -6.61
CA VAL A 283 13.56 8.85 -5.70
C VAL A 283 13.64 10.12 -6.55
N ALA A 284 12.68 11.02 -6.32
CA ALA A 284 12.61 12.31 -6.99
C ALA A 284 13.79 13.21 -6.59
N PRO A 285 14.01 14.33 -7.28
CA PRO A 285 14.83 15.42 -6.73
C PRO A 285 14.24 15.89 -5.41
N GLY A 286 15.08 16.16 -4.41
CA GLY A 286 14.62 16.58 -3.09
C GLY A 286 15.66 16.46 -1.99
N ASP A 287 15.33 17.00 -0.81
CA ASP A 287 16.15 16.96 0.40
C ASP A 287 15.56 15.96 1.42
N TYR A 288 16.14 14.76 1.46
CA TYR A 288 15.67 13.66 2.29
C TYR A 288 16.47 13.60 3.61
N MET A 289 15.91 14.18 4.68
CA MET A 289 16.47 14.10 6.04
C MET A 289 16.08 12.79 6.74
N GLU A 290 16.78 11.70 6.43
CA GLU A 290 16.51 10.39 7.01
C GLU A 290 17.75 9.49 7.12
N ASN A 291 17.69 8.50 8.02
CA ASN A 291 18.63 7.39 8.04
C ASN A 291 17.95 6.19 7.38
N VAL A 292 18.51 5.70 6.28
CA VAL A 292 17.93 4.63 5.47
C VAL A 292 18.59 3.28 5.80
N LEU A 293 17.77 2.25 6.02
CA LEU A 293 18.17 0.86 6.12
C LEU A 293 17.68 0.07 4.90
N ILE A 294 18.61 -0.55 4.20
CA ILE A 294 18.34 -1.47 3.09
C ILE A 294 18.74 -2.87 3.52
N ASP A 295 17.77 -3.75 3.74
CA ASP A 295 17.96 -5.11 4.21
C ASP A 295 17.35 -6.18 3.30
N SER A 296 17.08 -5.83 2.04
CA SER A 296 16.67 -6.75 0.99
C SER A 296 17.26 -6.33 -0.35
N LEU A 297 17.41 -7.30 -1.27
CA LEU A 297 17.96 -7.06 -2.60
C LEU A 297 17.01 -6.22 -3.44
N MET A 298 17.44 -5.02 -3.81
CA MET A 298 16.65 -4.07 -4.59
C MET A 298 17.54 -3.04 -5.32
N HIS A 299 16.91 -2.21 -6.15
CA HIS A 299 17.53 -1.04 -6.76
C HIS A 299 16.97 0.23 -6.12
N VAL A 300 17.83 1.18 -5.74
CA VAL A 300 17.42 2.50 -5.29
C VAL A 300 18.06 3.54 -6.22
N ILE A 301 17.23 4.29 -6.92
CA ILE A 301 17.62 5.14 -8.04
C ILE A 301 17.10 6.55 -7.79
N GLY A 302 18.00 7.48 -7.48
CA GLY A 302 17.69 8.90 -7.41
C GLY A 302 17.71 9.58 -8.77
N SER A 303 17.45 10.89 -8.75
CA SER A 303 17.33 11.74 -9.93
C SER A 303 18.64 12.38 -10.38
N GLY A 304 19.63 12.46 -9.48
CA GLY A 304 20.93 13.09 -9.73
C GLY A 304 21.81 13.15 -8.47
N SER A 305 23.12 13.37 -8.65
CA SER A 305 24.13 13.35 -7.57
C SER A 305 24.82 14.70 -7.33
N GLY A 306 24.32 15.77 -7.97
CA GLY A 306 24.73 17.15 -7.72
C GLY A 306 24.27 17.66 -6.34
N ASP A 307 24.27 18.98 -6.16
CA ASP A 307 23.90 19.67 -4.92
C ASP A 307 22.68 20.58 -5.06
N ASP A 308 21.94 20.49 -6.17
CA ASP A 308 20.69 21.23 -6.37
C ASP A 308 19.49 20.33 -6.05
N PRO A 309 18.79 20.49 -4.91
CA PRO A 309 17.66 19.64 -4.55
C PRO A 309 16.49 19.73 -5.53
N LEU A 310 16.43 20.75 -6.39
CA LEU A 310 15.42 20.82 -7.44
C LEU A 310 15.70 19.87 -8.62
N GLN A 311 16.92 19.34 -8.73
CA GLN A 311 17.36 18.47 -9.84
C GLN A 311 17.97 17.15 -9.36
N ASP A 312 18.52 17.11 -8.15
CA ASP A 312 19.28 16.02 -7.58
C ASP A 312 18.60 15.42 -6.35
N THR A 313 18.87 14.15 -6.08
CA THR A 313 18.43 13.48 -4.85
C THR A 313 19.52 13.64 -3.80
N ILE A 314 19.21 14.35 -2.71
CA ILE A 314 20.15 14.61 -1.62
C ILE A 314 19.64 13.90 -0.36
N VAL A 315 20.39 12.91 0.12
CA VAL A 315 20.07 12.18 1.36
C VAL A 315 20.99 12.64 2.47
N GLN A 316 20.41 13.07 3.59
CA GLN A 316 21.12 13.65 4.73
C GLN A 316 20.81 12.89 6.01
N SER A 317 21.85 12.60 6.81
CA SER A 317 21.61 12.03 8.13
C SER A 317 21.01 13.08 9.06
N PRO A 318 19.83 12.84 9.69
CA PRO A 318 19.29 13.74 10.70
C PRO A 318 20.03 13.63 12.04
N MET A 319 20.91 12.63 12.22
CA MET A 319 21.57 12.35 13.49
C MET A 319 23.09 12.23 13.37
N PHE A 320 23.79 12.90 14.29
CA PHE A 320 25.25 12.80 14.42
C PHE A 320 25.69 11.38 14.80
N GLY A 321 26.75 10.88 14.17
CA GLY A 321 27.35 9.58 14.43
C GLY A 321 26.60 8.39 13.83
N ILE A 322 25.49 8.62 13.15
CA ILE A 322 24.73 7.59 12.43
C ILE A 322 25.02 7.71 10.93
N SER A 323 25.17 6.57 10.27
CA SER A 323 25.36 6.53 8.82
C SER A 323 24.08 6.91 8.08
N THR A 324 24.19 7.68 7.00
CA THR A 324 23.00 8.13 6.24
C THR A 324 22.29 6.95 5.60
N ILE A 325 23.03 6.06 4.93
CA ILE A 325 22.50 4.83 4.34
C ILE A 325 23.26 3.63 4.93
N THR A 326 22.52 2.67 5.46
CA THR A 326 23.04 1.38 5.92
C THR A 326 22.51 0.26 5.04
N ILE A 327 23.41 -0.55 4.48
CA ILE A 327 23.07 -1.70 3.66
C ILE A 327 23.45 -2.96 4.44
N ASN A 328 22.47 -3.83 4.74
CA ASN A 328 22.74 -5.15 5.28
C ASN A 328 23.17 -6.09 4.15
N GLY A 329 24.49 -6.21 3.97
CA GLY A 329 25.09 -7.03 2.92
C GLY A 329 24.77 -8.51 3.00
N ASN A 330 24.26 -9.05 4.12
CA ASN A 330 23.85 -10.45 4.18
C ASN A 330 22.54 -10.72 3.42
N THR A 331 21.70 -9.71 3.25
CA THR A 331 20.35 -9.86 2.68
C THR A 331 20.09 -8.95 1.48
N ALA A 332 20.79 -7.82 1.39
CA ALA A 332 20.69 -6.90 0.26
C ALA A 332 21.57 -7.28 -0.93
N SER A 333 22.52 -8.20 -0.76
CA SER A 333 23.46 -8.58 -1.81
C SER A 333 22.84 -9.39 -2.93
N GLY A 334 23.43 -9.24 -4.10
CA GLY A 334 23.12 -10.06 -5.26
C GLY A 334 23.75 -11.45 -5.18
N THR A 335 23.35 -12.36 -6.08
CA THR A 335 23.93 -13.71 -6.17
C THR A 335 24.75 -13.94 -7.44
N SER A 336 24.72 -13.00 -8.40
CA SER A 336 25.43 -13.12 -9.67
C SER A 336 25.70 -11.76 -10.32
N PRO A 337 26.55 -11.67 -11.36
CA PRO A 337 26.79 -10.42 -12.08
C PRO A 337 25.54 -9.79 -12.73
N THR A 338 24.50 -10.58 -12.99
CA THR A 338 23.21 -10.11 -13.56
C THR A 338 22.16 -9.83 -12.51
N ASP A 339 22.40 -10.24 -11.27
CA ASP A 339 21.52 -10.12 -10.12
C ASP A 339 22.27 -9.32 -9.07
N ARG A 340 22.29 -7.99 -9.23
CA ARG A 340 23.08 -7.07 -8.39
C ARG A 340 22.18 -6.15 -7.60
N PHE A 341 22.58 -5.84 -6.38
CA PHE A 341 22.14 -4.64 -5.69
C PHE A 341 22.58 -3.41 -6.50
N LYS A 342 21.74 -2.36 -6.52
CA LYS A 342 22.10 -1.10 -7.15
C LYS A 342 21.67 0.09 -6.30
N LEU A 343 22.63 0.98 -6.03
CA LEU A 343 22.39 2.32 -5.53
C LEU A 343 22.92 3.31 -6.56
N SER A 344 22.09 4.25 -7.02
CA SER A 344 22.54 5.17 -8.07
C SER A 344 21.92 6.56 -8.06
N ASN A 345 22.63 7.52 -8.66
CA ASN A 345 22.18 8.88 -8.94
C ASN A 345 21.70 9.63 -7.68
N MET A 346 22.56 9.70 -6.66
CA MET A 346 22.25 10.45 -5.45
C MET A 346 23.50 11.02 -4.79
N ARG A 347 23.28 12.10 -4.05
CA ARG A 347 24.22 12.66 -3.09
C ARG A 347 23.87 12.15 -1.69
N VAL A 348 24.89 11.76 -0.94
CA VAL A 348 24.77 11.31 0.45
C VAL A 348 25.69 12.16 1.32
N THR A 349 25.12 12.88 2.28
CA THR A 349 25.86 13.88 3.06
C THR A 349 25.48 13.89 4.54
N ASP A 350 26.29 14.61 5.31
CA ASP A 350 26.05 15.03 6.69
C ASP A 350 25.98 13.90 7.73
N ALA A 351 26.40 12.69 7.38
CA ALA A 351 26.77 11.67 8.37
C ALA A 351 28.09 12.06 9.04
N SER A 352 28.07 13.08 9.90
CA SER A 352 29.25 13.51 10.64
C SER A 352 29.44 12.65 11.90
N GLY A 353 30.66 12.15 12.13
CA GLY A 353 30.98 11.24 13.23
C GLY A 353 32.46 10.87 13.25
N GLN A 354 33.01 10.50 14.40
CA GLN A 354 34.38 9.99 14.53
C GLN A 354 34.33 8.45 14.54
N GLY A 355 34.92 7.80 13.54
CA GLY A 355 34.99 6.33 13.45
C GLY A 355 34.78 5.81 12.02
N TYR A 356 35.35 4.63 11.73
CA TYR A 356 35.29 4.02 10.39
C TYR A 356 33.89 3.51 10.00
N THR A 357 32.99 3.34 10.96
CA THR A 357 31.65 2.78 10.75
C THR A 357 30.52 3.68 11.26
N SER A 358 30.80 4.53 12.26
CA SER A 358 29.86 5.53 12.79
C SER A 358 29.99 6.85 12.03
N GLY A 359 28.91 7.26 11.35
CA GLY A 359 28.90 8.47 10.53
C GLY A 359 29.52 8.25 9.15
N SER A 360 29.21 7.13 8.49
CA SER A 360 29.53 6.98 7.06
C SER A 360 28.38 7.49 6.21
N GLY A 361 28.66 8.05 5.03
CA GLY A 361 27.58 8.35 4.09
C GLY A 361 26.84 7.06 3.75
N ILE A 362 27.59 6.06 3.28
CA ILE A 362 27.08 4.71 3.05
C ILE A 362 27.89 3.71 3.88
N LEU A 363 27.22 2.91 4.69
CA LEU A 363 27.80 1.80 5.43
C LEU A 363 27.26 0.48 4.90
N VAL A 364 28.14 -0.40 4.44
CA VAL A 364 27.79 -1.79 4.11
C VAL A 364 28.17 -2.67 5.29
N GLN A 365 27.17 -3.24 5.95
CA GLN A 365 27.33 -4.17 7.07
C GLN A 365 27.18 -5.60 6.58
N SER A 366 28.24 -6.39 6.69
CA SER A 366 28.19 -7.84 6.45
C SER A 366 28.84 -8.54 7.63
N VAL A 367 28.19 -9.58 8.16
CA VAL A 367 28.74 -10.40 9.26
C VAL A 367 29.05 -11.82 8.82
N THR A 368 28.59 -12.17 7.61
CA THR A 368 28.98 -13.37 6.88
C THR A 368 29.64 -12.93 5.58
N ASP A 369 30.48 -13.77 4.99
CA ASP A 369 31.24 -13.54 3.76
C ASP A 369 30.39 -13.34 2.48
N THR A 370 29.17 -12.81 2.60
CA THR A 370 28.10 -12.84 1.61
C THR A 370 27.80 -11.48 0.98
N ALA A 371 28.37 -10.37 1.50
CA ALA A 371 28.34 -9.12 0.77
C ALA A 371 29.04 -9.30 -0.57
N SER A 372 28.30 -9.23 -1.67
CA SER A 372 28.79 -9.42 -3.04
C SER A 372 27.80 -8.89 -4.06
N PHE A 373 28.26 -8.67 -5.30
CA PHE A 373 27.42 -8.25 -6.41
C PHE A 373 26.64 -6.96 -6.13
N MET A 374 27.32 -5.93 -5.63
CA MET A 374 26.74 -4.61 -5.41
C MET A 374 27.26 -3.59 -6.42
N THR A 375 26.40 -2.66 -6.82
CA THR A 375 26.73 -1.59 -7.78
C THR A 375 26.44 -0.24 -7.15
N PHE A 376 27.47 0.62 -7.09
CA PHE A 376 27.32 2.04 -6.80
C PHE A 376 27.63 2.82 -8.07
N ASP A 377 26.64 3.55 -8.57
CA ASP A 377 26.70 4.19 -9.88
C ASP A 377 26.28 5.65 -9.76
N ASN A 378 27.19 6.57 -10.09
CA ASN A 378 26.95 8.00 -9.96
C ASN A 378 26.52 8.41 -8.53
N ILE A 379 27.35 8.05 -7.55
CA ILE A 379 27.17 8.40 -6.14
C ILE A 379 28.17 9.47 -5.73
N VAL A 380 27.70 10.51 -5.05
CA VAL A 380 28.55 11.51 -4.39
C VAL A 380 28.35 11.40 -2.88
N ALA A 381 29.37 10.96 -2.16
CA ALA A 381 29.36 10.89 -0.70
C ALA A 381 30.34 11.91 -0.11
N VAL A 382 29.83 13.01 0.44
CA VAL A 382 30.66 14.14 0.94
C VAL A 382 30.22 14.57 2.33
N ASN A 383 31.08 15.31 3.05
CA ASN A 383 30.81 15.79 4.42
C ASN A 383 30.41 14.68 5.41
N ASN A 384 30.88 13.47 5.18
CA ASN A 384 30.67 12.32 6.04
C ASN A 384 31.97 11.96 6.77
N GLY A 385 31.91 11.23 7.88
CA GLY A 385 33.09 10.65 8.53
C GLY A 385 33.86 9.70 7.59
N CYS A 386 33.15 8.93 6.80
CA CYS A 386 33.64 8.17 5.65
C CYS A 386 32.64 8.31 4.49
N GLY A 387 33.09 8.33 3.24
CA GLY A 387 32.18 8.34 2.08
C GLY A 387 31.39 7.04 1.98
N ILE A 388 32.08 5.95 1.68
CA ILE A 388 31.57 4.57 1.71
C ILE A 388 32.47 3.76 2.65
N ALA A 389 31.88 3.04 3.59
CA ALA A 389 32.58 2.18 4.53
C ALA A 389 32.04 0.76 4.52
N PHE A 390 32.92 -0.19 4.85
CA PHE A 390 32.61 -1.62 5.01
C PHE A 390 32.91 -2.00 6.46
N ALA A 391 31.95 -2.64 7.13
CA ALA A 391 32.17 -3.13 8.48
C ALA A 391 33.26 -4.22 8.50
N GLU A 392 34.07 -4.27 9.57
CA GLU A 392 35.15 -5.25 9.72
C GLU A 392 34.62 -6.69 9.62
N GLY A 393 35.33 -7.54 8.88
CA GLY A 393 34.94 -8.94 8.64
C GLY A 393 34.32 -9.23 7.27
N SER A 394 34.14 -8.21 6.43
CA SER A 394 33.78 -8.37 5.01
C SER A 394 35.01 -8.83 4.21
N PRO A 395 35.07 -10.04 3.62
CA PRO A 395 36.06 -10.35 2.58
C PRO A 395 35.79 -9.47 1.36
N ASP A 396 36.81 -9.23 0.52
CA ASP A 396 36.76 -8.39 -0.69
C ASP A 396 35.53 -8.72 -1.56
N PRO A 397 34.44 -7.95 -1.49
CA PRO A 397 33.23 -8.22 -2.25
C PRO A 397 33.43 -7.91 -3.73
N ASP A 398 32.71 -8.61 -4.61
CA ASP A 398 32.59 -8.17 -6.01
C ASP A 398 31.83 -6.83 -6.09
N PHE A 399 32.58 -5.74 -6.09
CA PHE A 399 32.07 -4.37 -6.21
C PHE A 399 32.30 -3.77 -7.58
N ALA A 400 31.25 -3.14 -8.10
CA ALA A 400 31.33 -2.28 -9.26
C ALA A 400 31.12 -0.83 -8.82
N LEU A 401 32.19 -0.03 -8.86
CA LEU A 401 32.13 1.42 -8.75
C LEU A 401 32.10 2.01 -10.15
N LYS A 402 30.99 2.67 -10.49
CA LYS A 402 30.85 3.39 -11.76
C LYS A 402 30.82 4.88 -11.46
N GLN A 403 31.89 5.56 -11.84
CA GLN A 403 31.96 7.02 -11.78
C GLN A 403 31.56 7.55 -13.17
N ASN A 404 30.52 8.39 -13.22
CA ASN A 404 30.23 9.13 -14.44
C ASN A 404 31.32 10.21 -14.62
N SER A 405 32.09 10.10 -15.70
CA SER A 405 33.17 11.04 -16.05
C SER A 405 32.69 12.45 -16.43
N ASN A 406 31.38 12.72 -16.31
CA ASN A 406 30.73 13.97 -16.73
C ASN A 406 30.29 14.85 -15.55
N ALA A 407 30.57 14.46 -14.30
CA ALA A 407 30.40 15.33 -13.14
C ALA A 407 31.68 16.16 -12.95
N ALA A 408 31.72 17.34 -13.56
CA ALA A 408 32.75 18.36 -13.39
C ALA A 408 32.12 19.69 -13.01
#